data_AF-A0A1C5BHJ0-F1
#
_entry.id   AF-A0A1C5BHJ0-F1
#
_cell.length_a   1.000
_cell.length_b   1.000
_cell.length_c   1.000
_cell.angle_alpha   90.00
_cell.angle_beta   90.00
_cell.angle_gamma   90.00
#
_symmetry.space_group_name_H-M   'P 1'
#
loop_
_entity.id
_entity.type
_entity.pdbx_description
1 polymer ?
#
loop_
_entity_poly.entity_id
_entity_poly.type
_entity_poly.pdbx_seq_one_letter_code
_entity_poly.pdbx_strand_id
1 'polypeptide(L)'
;MIELDVWDDFFTQEWKVSHSNPTGNANNCVNVSSASQLYTGGANKDLESCLDDVRLWLGAHPGHGPLYIKLEIKAGFQATFGMSPAKLDQSISAHLGGLVFKPSDLLDKPGGGQYATLDAAACAGNWPTRQQLAGKVILEVIPGTVEESNPTDSLWTDQEYAGYLRDLHTQGRTSQANVFPSVHNAQAGDPRSRYSDTSLRPWFVVFDGDAATYLNGSIDTGWYDTHHYLLFMTDAQNVPPALDDVNPSTADAQARVTQLAKAHATVASNDWKALPDVQSTVVPRG
;
A
#
# COMPACT_ATOMS: atom_id res chain seq x y z
N MET A 1 1.84 -5.52 -7.48
CA MET A 1 1.02 -4.96 -6.38
C MET A 1 -0.36 -5.55 -6.51
N ILE A 2 -1.07 -5.74 -5.40
CA ILE A 2 -2.52 -5.94 -5.38
C ILE A 2 -3.16 -4.84 -4.52
N GLU A 3 -4.40 -4.48 -4.83
CA GLU A 3 -5.16 -3.45 -4.11
C GLU A 3 -6.44 -4.09 -3.55
N LEU A 4 -6.81 -3.70 -2.33
CA LEU A 4 -7.98 -4.19 -1.61
C LEU A 4 -8.78 -3.02 -1.06
N ASP A 5 -10.04 -2.92 -1.47
CA ASP A 5 -11.04 -2.03 -0.87
C ASP A 5 -11.52 -2.61 0.46
N VAL A 6 -11.16 -1.98 1.57
CA VAL A 6 -11.46 -2.45 2.92
C VAL A 6 -12.49 -1.54 3.58
N TRP A 7 -13.53 -2.14 4.15
CA TRP A 7 -14.53 -1.44 4.96
C TRP A 7 -14.45 -1.87 6.40
N ASP A 8 -14.62 -0.91 7.31
CA ASP A 8 -14.81 -1.20 8.71
C ASP A 8 -16.26 -1.65 8.95
N ASP A 9 -16.45 -2.88 9.44
CA ASP A 9 -17.75 -3.31 9.96
C ASP A 9 -17.65 -3.43 11.47
N PHE A 10 -17.89 -2.31 12.15
CA PHE A 10 -17.83 -2.24 13.60
C PHE A 10 -18.95 -3.04 14.30
N PHE A 11 -20.01 -3.47 13.61
CA PHE A 11 -21.02 -4.34 14.21
C PHE A 11 -20.50 -5.78 14.35
N THR A 12 -19.83 -6.28 13.31
CA THR A 12 -19.25 -7.63 13.32
C THR A 12 -17.80 -7.67 13.82
N GLN A 13 -17.15 -6.50 13.96
CA GLN A 13 -15.72 -6.36 14.28
C GLN A 13 -14.81 -7.00 13.22
N GLU A 14 -15.28 -7.03 11.96
CA GLU A 14 -14.58 -7.59 10.82
C GLU A 14 -14.18 -6.48 9.83
N TRP A 15 -13.10 -6.72 9.11
CA TRP A 15 -12.70 -5.90 7.95
C TRP A 15 -13.30 -6.53 6.69
N LYS A 16 -14.31 -5.90 6.10
CA LYS A 16 -14.93 -6.40 4.86
C LYS A 16 -14.08 -6.01 3.66
N VAL A 17 -14.07 -6.85 2.63
CA VAL A 17 -13.37 -6.56 1.37
C VAL A 17 -14.37 -6.49 0.23
N SER A 18 -14.56 -5.30 -0.35
CA SER A 18 -15.57 -5.05 -1.37
C SER A 18 -15.40 -3.69 -2.03
N HIS A 19 -15.63 -3.60 -3.33
CA HIS A 19 -15.65 -2.31 -4.03
C HIS A 19 -16.82 -1.40 -3.64
N SER A 20 -17.99 -1.97 -3.28
CA SER A 20 -19.22 -1.17 -3.10
C SER A 20 -20.20 -1.69 -2.04
N ASN A 21 -19.90 -2.80 -1.37
CA ASN A 21 -20.75 -3.36 -0.32
C ASN A 21 -20.12 -3.10 1.05
N PRO A 22 -20.57 -2.08 1.80
CA PRO A 22 -19.91 -1.68 3.06
C PRO A 22 -20.09 -2.68 4.20
N THR A 23 -21.12 -3.53 4.16
CA THR A 23 -21.46 -4.46 5.25
C THR A 23 -21.24 -5.93 4.88
N GLY A 24 -20.68 -6.19 3.69
CA GLY A 24 -20.47 -7.54 3.20
C GLY A 24 -19.25 -7.66 2.29
N ASN A 25 -18.87 -8.90 2.05
CA ASN A 25 -17.72 -9.20 1.19
C ASN A 25 -18.16 -9.41 -0.26
N ALA A 26 -17.41 -8.86 -1.20
CA ALA A 26 -17.59 -9.05 -2.64
C ALA A 26 -16.21 -9.11 -3.31
N ASN A 27 -15.58 -10.28 -3.24
CA ASN A 27 -14.18 -10.48 -3.64
C ASN A 27 -13.92 -11.94 -3.99
N ASN A 28 -12.73 -12.22 -4.50
CA ASN A 28 -12.29 -13.55 -4.92
C ASN A 28 -11.52 -14.33 -3.83
N CYS A 29 -11.38 -13.79 -2.62
CA CYS A 29 -10.69 -14.46 -1.53
C CYS A 29 -11.48 -15.69 -1.07
N VAL A 30 -10.77 -16.73 -0.64
CA VAL A 30 -11.35 -18.00 -0.19
C VAL A 30 -10.87 -18.34 1.22
N ASN A 31 -11.64 -19.17 1.93
CA ASN A 31 -11.22 -19.62 3.26
C ASN A 31 -10.30 -20.84 3.12
N VAL A 32 -9.01 -20.62 3.31
CA VAL A 32 -7.95 -21.60 3.08
C VAL A 32 -7.17 -21.87 4.35
N SER A 33 -6.76 -23.12 4.50
CA SER A 33 -5.87 -23.57 5.58
C SER A 33 -4.57 -24.19 5.07
N SER A 34 -4.47 -24.40 3.75
CA SER A 34 -3.31 -24.99 3.07
C SER A 34 -3.22 -24.54 1.62
N ALA A 35 -2.01 -24.58 1.04
CA ALA A 35 -1.78 -24.19 -0.35
C ALA A 35 -2.60 -25.01 -1.37
N SER A 36 -2.91 -26.28 -1.07
CA SER A 36 -3.75 -27.13 -1.93
C SER A 36 -5.20 -26.68 -2.01
N GLN A 37 -5.65 -25.79 -1.11
CA GLN A 37 -6.99 -25.23 -1.12
C GLN A 37 -7.07 -23.88 -1.84
N LEU A 38 -5.93 -23.29 -2.24
CA LEU A 38 -5.93 -22.08 -3.05
C LEU A 38 -6.74 -22.32 -4.33
N TYR A 39 -7.52 -21.31 -4.74
CA TYR A 39 -8.41 -21.39 -5.90
C TYR A 39 -9.54 -22.42 -5.77
N THR A 40 -9.79 -22.92 -4.56
CA THR A 40 -10.91 -23.80 -4.23
C THR A 40 -11.80 -23.15 -3.17
N GLY A 41 -13.09 -23.51 -3.15
CA GLY A 41 -14.03 -23.01 -2.16
C GLY A 41 -14.87 -21.80 -2.61
N GLY A 42 -15.69 -21.29 -1.69
CA GLY A 42 -16.58 -20.16 -1.97
C GLY A 42 -15.91 -18.82 -1.71
N ALA A 43 -16.04 -17.91 -2.69
CA ALA A 43 -15.51 -16.55 -2.66
C ALA A 43 -16.19 -15.65 -1.59
N ASN A 44 -15.94 -14.34 -1.62
CA ASN A 44 -16.52 -13.33 -0.72
C ASN A 44 -16.14 -13.55 0.75
N LYS A 45 -14.87 -13.31 1.08
CA LYS A 45 -14.33 -13.44 2.44
C LYS A 45 -13.80 -12.11 2.98
N ASP A 46 -13.59 -12.06 4.29
CA ASP A 46 -13.04 -10.89 4.96
C ASP A 46 -11.55 -10.67 4.63
N LEU A 47 -11.00 -9.55 5.11
CA LEU A 47 -9.59 -9.22 4.93
C LEU A 47 -8.68 -10.32 5.50
N GLU A 48 -9.00 -10.84 6.67
CA GLU A 48 -8.22 -11.89 7.34
C GLU A 48 -8.04 -13.13 6.44
N SER A 49 -9.12 -13.57 5.79
CA SER A 49 -9.06 -14.66 4.79
C SER A 49 -8.24 -14.28 3.55
N CYS A 50 -8.37 -13.05 3.03
CA CYS A 50 -7.54 -12.57 1.91
C CYS A 50 -6.04 -12.57 2.27
N LEU A 51 -5.69 -12.24 3.51
CA LEU A 51 -4.30 -12.27 3.99
C LEU A 51 -3.79 -13.72 4.13
N ASP A 52 -4.65 -14.66 4.55
CA ASP A 52 -4.30 -16.09 4.55
C ASP A 52 -4.06 -16.65 3.15
N ASP A 53 -4.87 -16.24 2.16
CA ASP A 53 -4.63 -16.55 0.75
C ASP A 53 -3.23 -16.10 0.31
N VAL A 54 -2.87 -14.85 0.61
CA VAL A 54 -1.54 -14.30 0.31
C VAL A 54 -0.44 -15.10 1.02
N ARG A 55 -0.57 -15.36 2.32
CA ARG A 55 0.43 -16.10 3.10
C ARG A 55 0.68 -17.48 2.53
N LEU A 56 -0.40 -18.22 2.24
CA LEU A 56 -0.29 -19.58 1.69
C LEU A 56 0.24 -19.57 0.26
N TRP A 57 -0.15 -18.58 -0.55
CA TRP A 57 0.37 -18.44 -1.90
C TRP A 57 1.87 -18.14 -1.89
N LEU A 58 2.34 -17.17 -1.10
CA LEU A 58 3.77 -16.87 -0.98
C LEU A 58 4.57 -18.06 -0.44
N GLY A 59 4.00 -18.81 0.53
CA GLY A 59 4.62 -20.03 1.05
C GLY A 59 4.79 -21.14 -0.01
N ALA A 60 3.88 -21.22 -0.98
CA ALA A 60 3.96 -22.16 -2.10
C ALA A 60 4.87 -21.67 -3.24
N HIS A 61 5.28 -20.40 -3.24
CA HIS A 61 6.08 -19.77 -4.31
C HIS A 61 7.37 -19.12 -3.74
N PRO A 62 8.29 -19.93 -3.18
CA PRO A 62 9.52 -19.39 -2.62
C PRO A 62 10.37 -18.68 -3.69
N GLY A 63 10.95 -17.54 -3.31
CA GLY A 63 11.77 -16.73 -4.22
C GLY A 63 10.99 -15.72 -5.06
N HIS A 64 9.66 -15.60 -4.88
CA HIS A 64 8.89 -14.51 -5.45
C HIS A 64 9.44 -13.15 -4.99
N GLY A 65 9.35 -12.12 -5.82
CA GLY A 65 9.70 -10.75 -5.41
C GLY A 65 8.78 -10.23 -4.29
N PRO A 66 9.08 -9.05 -3.70
CA PRO A 66 8.18 -8.44 -2.75
C PRO A 66 6.80 -8.21 -3.35
N LEU A 67 5.76 -8.46 -2.56
CA LEU A 67 4.38 -8.12 -2.88
C LEU A 67 4.01 -6.82 -2.16
N TYR A 68 3.66 -5.79 -2.92
CA TYR A 68 2.97 -4.62 -2.38
C TYR A 68 1.47 -4.91 -2.28
N ILE A 69 0.89 -4.67 -1.11
CA ILE A 69 -0.56 -4.68 -0.89
C ILE A 69 -0.99 -3.27 -0.53
N LYS A 70 -1.83 -2.68 -1.37
CA LYS A 70 -2.47 -1.39 -1.11
C LYS A 70 -3.82 -1.63 -0.45
N LEU A 71 -4.06 -1.00 0.70
CA LEU A 71 -5.32 -1.04 1.42
C LEU A 71 -6.00 0.34 1.28
N GLU A 72 -7.10 0.41 0.54
CA GLU A 72 -7.98 1.59 0.56
C GLU A 72 -9.02 1.40 1.66
N ILE A 73 -8.94 2.17 2.75
CA ILE A 73 -9.91 2.09 3.85
C ILE A 73 -11.12 2.95 3.47
N LYS A 74 -12.12 2.36 2.82
CA LYS A 74 -13.19 3.09 2.12
C LYS A 74 -13.86 4.16 2.97
N ALA A 75 -14.17 3.85 4.22
CA ALA A 75 -14.91 4.71 5.14
C ALA A 75 -14.06 5.29 6.28
N GLY A 76 -12.73 5.15 6.21
CA GLY A 76 -11.84 5.52 7.31
C GLY A 76 -11.82 4.53 8.47
N PHE A 77 -11.07 4.86 9.51
CA PHE A 77 -11.07 4.09 10.76
C PHE A 77 -12.23 4.54 11.68
N GLN A 78 -12.74 3.61 12.47
CA GLN A 78 -13.74 3.87 13.50
C GLN A 78 -13.24 3.42 14.88
N ALA A 79 -12.15 4.04 15.34
CA ALA A 79 -11.44 3.64 16.56
C ALA A 79 -12.32 3.60 17.82
N THR A 80 -13.27 4.54 17.96
CA THR A 80 -14.25 4.56 19.06
C THR A 80 -15.09 3.27 19.14
N PHE A 81 -15.30 2.60 18.01
CA PHE A 81 -16.04 1.35 17.90
C PHE A 81 -15.11 0.13 17.74
N GLY A 82 -13.81 0.27 18.00
CA GLY A 82 -12.84 -0.84 17.97
C GLY A 82 -12.18 -1.07 16.60
N MET A 83 -12.63 -0.41 15.54
CA MET A 83 -12.05 -0.54 14.19
C MET A 83 -10.94 0.49 13.98
N SER A 84 -9.84 0.32 14.71
CA SER A 84 -8.69 1.24 14.76
C SER A 84 -7.49 0.74 13.93
N PRO A 85 -6.47 1.59 13.70
CA PRO A 85 -5.17 1.14 13.18
C PRO A 85 -4.61 -0.08 13.92
N ALA A 86 -4.73 -0.10 15.25
CA ALA A 86 -4.25 -1.22 16.07
C ALA A 86 -4.99 -2.54 15.78
N LYS A 87 -6.30 -2.49 15.49
CA LYS A 87 -7.09 -3.67 15.11
C LYS A 87 -6.72 -4.15 13.70
N LEU A 88 -6.46 -3.24 12.77
CA LEU A 88 -5.92 -3.60 11.45
C LEU A 88 -4.57 -4.32 11.60
N ASP A 89 -3.65 -3.76 12.38
CA ASP A 89 -2.34 -4.36 12.62
C ASP A 89 -2.39 -5.71 13.35
N GLN A 90 -3.33 -5.89 14.27
CA GLN A 90 -3.58 -7.19 14.89
C GLN A 90 -3.96 -8.23 13.84
N SER A 91 -4.87 -7.87 12.92
CA SER A 91 -5.34 -8.74 11.84
C SER A 91 -4.17 -9.09 10.90
N ILE A 92 -3.38 -8.09 10.48
CA ILE A 92 -2.20 -8.31 9.64
C ILE A 92 -1.16 -9.19 10.34
N SER A 93 -0.88 -8.92 11.62
CA SER A 93 0.11 -9.70 12.38
C SER A 93 -0.31 -11.15 12.56
N ALA A 94 -1.60 -11.41 12.76
CA ALA A 94 -2.12 -12.76 12.93
C ALA A 94 -2.07 -13.58 11.62
N HIS A 95 -2.32 -12.95 10.48
CA HIS A 95 -2.50 -13.66 9.20
C HIS A 95 -1.29 -13.61 8.25
N LEU A 96 -0.45 -12.58 8.32
CA LEU A 96 0.81 -12.50 7.56
C LEU A 96 2.06 -12.71 8.42
N GLY A 97 2.01 -12.33 9.69
CA GLY A 97 3.12 -12.51 10.65
C GLY A 97 4.46 -11.98 10.13
N GLY A 98 5.48 -12.84 10.16
CA GLY A 98 6.86 -12.49 9.76
C GLY A 98 7.07 -12.29 8.25
N LEU A 99 6.04 -12.42 7.41
CA LEU A 99 6.13 -12.08 5.99
C LEU A 99 6.16 -10.57 5.76
N VAL A 100 5.66 -9.77 6.70
CA VAL A 100 5.61 -8.32 6.53
C VAL A 100 7.00 -7.71 6.71
N PHE A 101 7.39 -6.84 5.77
CA PHE A 101 8.45 -5.85 5.98
C PHE A 101 7.79 -4.58 6.54
N LYS A 102 8.11 -4.25 7.79
CA LYS A 102 7.38 -3.29 8.62
C LYS A 102 8.06 -1.92 8.64
N PRO A 103 7.36 -0.87 9.11
CA PRO A 103 7.98 0.40 9.49
C PRO A 103 9.19 0.26 10.44
N SER A 104 9.13 -0.65 11.42
CA SER A 104 10.26 -0.90 12.32
C SER A 104 11.49 -1.41 11.60
N ASP A 105 11.29 -2.25 10.58
CA ASP A 105 12.39 -2.83 9.81
C ASP A 105 13.07 -1.76 8.94
N LEU A 106 12.32 -0.78 8.43
CA LEU A 106 12.90 0.38 7.74
C LEU A 106 13.64 1.30 8.72
N LEU A 107 13.23 1.40 9.99
CA LEU A 107 13.92 2.24 10.98
C LEU A 107 15.25 1.64 11.46
N ASP A 108 15.41 0.33 11.40
CA ASP A 108 16.61 -0.35 11.91
C ASP A 108 17.85 -0.01 11.08
N LYS A 109 18.90 0.49 11.74
CA LYS A 109 20.16 0.87 11.09
C LYS A 109 21.02 -0.36 10.79
N PRO A 110 21.76 -0.36 9.68
CA PRO A 110 22.86 -1.29 9.50
C PRO A 110 23.87 -1.12 10.64
N GLY A 111 24.12 -2.19 11.40
CA GLY A 111 25.02 -2.14 12.56
C GLY A 111 24.37 -1.81 13.91
N GLY A 112 23.04 -1.63 13.96
CA GLY A 112 22.27 -1.53 15.19
C GLY A 112 21.79 -0.12 15.55
N GLY A 113 20.75 -0.07 16.40
CA GLY A 113 20.01 1.16 16.69
C GLY A 113 19.01 1.50 15.60
N GLN A 114 18.32 2.63 15.76
CA GLN A 114 17.25 3.06 14.86
C GLN A 114 17.45 4.49 14.35
N TYR A 115 16.90 4.79 13.17
CA TYR A 115 16.62 6.16 12.73
C TYR A 115 15.47 6.74 13.57
N ALA A 116 15.43 8.07 13.67
CA ALA A 116 14.41 8.74 14.48
C ALA A 116 13.02 8.75 13.81
N THR A 117 12.98 8.66 12.48
CA THR A 117 11.76 8.73 11.66
C THR A 117 11.93 7.89 10.40
N LEU A 118 10.81 7.54 9.75
CA LEU A 118 10.86 6.82 8.48
C LEU A 118 11.49 7.69 7.38
N ASP A 119 11.18 8.99 7.36
CA ASP A 119 11.78 9.97 6.44
C ASP A 119 13.31 9.95 6.52
N ALA A 120 13.88 9.98 7.72
CA ALA A 120 15.33 9.93 7.91
C ALA A 120 15.93 8.59 7.46
N ALA A 121 15.21 7.48 7.65
CA ALA A 121 15.64 6.17 7.18
C ALA A 121 15.60 6.05 5.65
N ALA A 122 14.50 6.48 5.03
CA ALA A 122 14.34 6.48 3.58
C ALA A 122 15.40 7.37 2.93
N CYS A 123 15.57 8.62 3.38
CA CYS A 123 16.58 9.54 2.84
C CYS A 123 18.03 9.04 3.03
N ALA A 124 18.26 8.14 3.98
CA ALA A 124 19.56 7.48 4.17
C ALA A 124 19.74 6.24 3.27
N GLY A 125 18.78 5.93 2.40
CA GLY A 125 18.81 4.78 1.50
C GLY A 125 18.57 3.45 2.21
N ASN A 126 17.82 3.42 3.32
CA ASN A 126 17.71 2.23 4.18
C ASN A 126 16.70 1.18 3.69
N TRP A 127 16.05 1.38 2.54
CA TRP A 127 15.24 0.33 1.92
C TRP A 127 16.13 -0.85 1.53
N PRO A 128 15.78 -2.10 1.88
CA PRO A 128 16.53 -3.25 1.43
C PRO A 128 16.41 -3.41 -0.08
N THR A 129 17.39 -4.10 -0.67
CA THR A 129 17.32 -4.48 -2.08
C THR A 129 16.10 -5.37 -2.35
N ARG A 130 15.60 -5.36 -3.59
CA ARG A 130 14.49 -6.24 -4.01
C ARG A 130 14.77 -7.72 -3.70
N GLN A 131 16.04 -8.15 -3.78
CA GLN A 131 16.44 -9.52 -3.45
C GLN A 131 16.30 -9.80 -1.95
N GLN A 132 16.67 -8.86 -1.08
CA GLN A 132 16.49 -8.99 0.37
C GLN A 132 15.02 -8.99 0.79
N LEU A 133 14.15 -8.39 -0.03
CA LEU A 133 12.70 -8.38 0.16
C LEU A 133 11.97 -9.56 -0.53
N ALA A 134 12.70 -10.56 -1.06
CA ALA A 134 12.05 -11.72 -1.67
C ALA A 134 11.13 -12.44 -0.67
N GLY A 135 9.90 -12.73 -1.10
CA GLY A 135 8.85 -13.35 -0.29
C GLY A 135 8.24 -12.44 0.79
N LYS A 136 8.61 -11.15 0.83
CA LYS A 136 8.06 -10.20 1.80
C LYS A 136 6.81 -9.51 1.26
N VAL A 137 5.97 -9.07 2.19
CA VAL A 137 4.82 -8.20 1.93
C VAL A 137 5.15 -6.81 2.45
N ILE A 138 4.91 -5.78 1.66
CA ILE A 138 4.94 -4.38 2.09
C ILE A 138 3.50 -3.87 1.95
N LEU A 139 2.92 -3.38 3.05
CA LEU A 139 1.57 -2.84 3.04
C LEU A 139 1.61 -1.33 3.05
N GLU A 140 0.77 -0.71 2.22
CA GLU A 140 0.43 0.70 2.34
C GLU A 140 -1.06 0.88 2.66
N VAL A 141 -1.41 2.02 3.24
CA VAL A 141 -2.80 2.43 3.45
C VAL A 141 -3.03 3.83 2.88
N ILE A 142 -4.14 3.99 2.15
CA ILE A 142 -4.62 5.28 1.67
C ILE A 142 -6.01 5.57 2.22
N PRO A 143 -6.40 6.86 2.30
CA PRO A 143 -7.77 7.23 2.50
C PRO A 143 -8.66 6.72 1.37
N GLY A 144 -9.88 6.34 1.71
CA GLY A 144 -10.86 5.87 0.75
C GLY A 144 -11.88 6.90 0.27
N THR A 145 -12.46 6.61 -0.88
CA THR A 145 -13.41 7.49 -1.57
C THR A 145 -14.61 7.97 -0.72
N VAL A 146 -15.08 7.19 0.26
CA VAL A 146 -16.21 7.60 1.13
C VAL A 146 -15.77 8.54 2.24
N GLU A 147 -14.62 8.30 2.89
CA GLU A 147 -14.06 9.25 3.85
C GLU A 147 -13.69 10.57 3.17
N GLU A 148 -13.16 10.54 1.94
CA GLU A 148 -12.86 11.75 1.17
C GLU A 148 -14.08 12.64 0.94
N SER A 149 -15.25 12.01 0.81
CA SER A 149 -16.53 12.69 0.59
C SER A 149 -17.25 13.08 1.88
N ASN A 150 -16.71 12.73 3.06
CA ASN A 150 -17.36 12.99 4.34
C ASN A 150 -16.94 14.36 4.90
N PRO A 151 -17.84 15.37 4.93
CA PRO A 151 -17.49 16.72 5.39
C PRO A 151 -17.29 16.82 6.91
N THR A 152 -17.62 15.78 7.66
CA THR A 152 -17.49 15.74 9.12
C THR A 152 -16.30 14.92 9.59
N ASP A 153 -15.66 14.18 8.68
CA ASP A 153 -14.41 13.50 8.99
C ASP A 153 -13.24 14.48 8.81
N SER A 154 -12.49 14.65 9.88
CA SER A 154 -11.34 15.58 9.94
C SER A 154 -10.03 14.85 10.21
N LEU A 155 -10.07 13.52 10.37
CA LEU A 155 -8.92 12.68 10.62
C LEU A 155 -8.98 11.48 9.71
N TRP A 156 -8.58 11.69 8.46
CA TRP A 156 -8.53 10.63 7.46
C TRP A 156 -7.52 9.55 7.84
N THR A 157 -7.70 8.38 7.22
CA THR A 157 -6.91 7.16 7.40
C THR A 157 -5.41 7.39 7.45
N ASP A 158 -4.89 8.26 6.57
CA ASP A 158 -3.48 8.59 6.46
C ASP A 158 -2.95 9.29 7.73
N GLN A 159 -3.66 10.30 8.23
CA GLN A 159 -3.34 11.02 9.45
C GLN A 159 -3.50 10.16 10.69
N GLU A 160 -4.57 9.35 10.77
CA GLU A 160 -4.81 8.48 11.92
C GLU A 160 -3.73 7.41 12.03
N TYR A 161 -3.38 6.73 10.93
CA TYR A 161 -2.35 5.70 10.94
C TYR A 161 -0.96 6.29 11.17
N ALA A 162 -0.62 7.45 10.60
CA ALA A 162 0.65 8.12 10.87
C ALA A 162 0.78 8.55 12.33
N GLY A 163 -0.30 9.05 12.95
CA GLY A 163 -0.35 9.37 14.37
C GLY A 163 -0.14 8.13 15.24
N TYR A 164 -0.84 7.04 14.93
CA TYR A 164 -0.67 5.75 15.59
C TYR A 164 0.79 5.25 15.52
N LEU A 165 1.41 5.28 14.33
CA LEU A 165 2.79 4.86 14.13
C LEU A 165 3.79 5.72 14.93
N ARG A 166 3.65 7.05 14.87
CA ARG A 166 4.46 7.99 15.66
C ARG A 166 4.37 7.68 17.15
N ASP A 167 3.16 7.45 17.64
CA ASP A 167 2.90 7.24 19.06
C ASP A 167 3.44 5.88 19.52
N LEU A 168 3.31 4.84 18.70
CA LEU A 168 4.00 3.56 18.93
C LEU A 168 5.51 3.73 19.01
N HIS A 169 6.11 4.52 18.11
CA HIS A 169 7.54 4.75 18.13
C HIS A 169 8.00 5.47 19.40
N THR A 170 7.28 6.50 19.81
CA THR A 170 7.54 7.22 21.07
C THR A 170 7.48 6.28 22.28
N GLN A 171 6.63 5.25 22.22
CA GLN A 171 6.49 4.24 23.27
C GLN A 171 7.46 3.06 23.15
N GLY A 172 8.36 3.03 22.15
CA GLY A 172 9.26 1.89 21.91
C GLY A 172 8.53 0.64 21.41
N ARG A 173 7.40 0.81 20.73
CA ARG A 173 6.49 -0.26 20.27
C ARG A 173 6.30 -0.28 18.75
N THR A 174 7.21 0.33 17.97
CA THR A 174 7.07 0.44 16.50
C THR A 174 6.87 -0.90 15.80
N SER A 175 7.39 -2.01 16.35
CA SER A 175 7.24 -3.36 15.78
C SER A 175 5.79 -3.86 15.71
N GLN A 176 4.85 -3.15 16.36
CA GLN A 176 3.42 -3.43 16.29
C GLN A 176 2.77 -2.89 15.01
N ALA A 177 3.34 -1.85 14.39
CA ALA A 177 2.87 -1.33 13.10
C ALA A 177 3.33 -2.24 11.96
N ASN A 178 2.42 -2.55 11.03
CA ASN A 178 2.70 -3.38 9.85
C ASN A 178 2.55 -2.61 8.53
N VAL A 179 1.98 -1.41 8.56
CA VAL A 179 1.60 -0.66 7.35
C VAL A 179 2.35 0.67 7.27
N PHE A 180 2.64 1.10 6.04
CA PHE A 180 3.14 2.45 5.77
C PHE A 180 1.95 3.34 5.37
N PRO A 181 1.67 4.45 6.08
CA PRO A 181 0.65 5.39 5.62
C PRO A 181 1.15 6.14 4.39
N SER A 182 0.28 6.28 3.39
CA SER A 182 0.60 6.95 2.12
C SER A 182 -0.06 8.32 2.06
N VAL A 183 0.67 9.31 1.53
CA VAL A 183 0.02 10.56 1.13
C VAL A 183 -0.69 10.32 -0.20
N HIS A 184 -2.02 10.24 -0.14
CA HIS A 184 -2.86 10.06 -1.33
C HIS A 184 -3.12 11.39 -2.03
N ASN A 185 -3.46 11.35 -3.32
CA ASN A 185 -3.64 12.49 -4.23
C ASN A 185 -2.33 13.24 -4.56
N ALA A 186 -1.92 13.11 -5.83
CA ALA A 186 -0.74 13.73 -6.41
C ALA A 186 -0.74 15.27 -6.25
N GLN A 187 0.38 15.82 -5.79
CA GLN A 187 0.53 17.25 -5.52
C GLN A 187 1.97 17.70 -5.80
N ALA A 188 2.14 18.93 -6.26
CA ALA A 188 3.45 19.54 -6.42
C ALA A 188 4.12 19.88 -5.07
N GLY A 189 5.46 19.91 -5.07
CA GLY A 189 6.26 20.16 -3.87
C GLY A 189 6.31 18.94 -2.94
N ASP A 190 6.44 19.17 -1.63
CA ASP A 190 6.28 18.10 -0.62
C ASP A 190 4.79 17.98 -0.26
N PRO A 191 4.09 16.90 -0.66
CA PRO A 191 2.67 16.73 -0.40
C PRO A 191 2.32 16.72 1.10
N ARG A 192 3.28 16.35 1.96
CA ARG A 192 3.12 16.29 3.43
C ARG A 192 2.95 17.66 4.06
N SER A 193 3.27 18.73 3.33
CA SER A 193 3.01 20.10 3.76
C SER A 193 1.52 20.39 4.03
N ARG A 194 0.61 19.55 3.49
CA ARG A 194 -0.83 19.60 3.78
C ARG A 194 -1.17 19.33 5.25
N TYR A 195 -0.36 18.52 5.94
CA TYR A 195 -0.61 18.18 7.34
C TYR A 195 -0.17 19.33 8.25
N SER A 196 -1.12 19.93 8.96
CA SER A 196 -0.88 21.02 9.91
C SER A 196 -0.05 20.55 11.12
N ASP A 197 -0.29 19.33 11.60
CA ASP A 197 0.60 18.67 12.56
C ASP A 197 1.89 18.22 11.87
N THR A 198 2.90 19.06 11.97
CA THR A 198 4.23 18.81 11.39
C THR A 198 4.91 17.54 11.91
N SER A 199 4.51 17.03 13.08
CA SER A 199 5.11 15.82 13.67
C SER A 199 4.70 14.53 12.95
N LEU A 200 3.62 14.57 12.14
CA LEU A 200 3.17 13.44 11.34
C LEU A 200 4.00 13.27 10.06
N ARG A 201 4.46 14.38 9.47
CA ARG A 201 5.11 14.40 8.14
C ARG A 201 6.25 13.39 8.00
N PRO A 202 7.17 13.22 8.97
CA PRO A 202 8.30 12.28 8.84
C PRO A 202 7.92 10.79 8.84
N TRP A 203 6.64 10.46 9.03
CA TRP A 203 6.11 9.10 9.01
C TRP A 203 5.53 8.70 7.66
N PHE A 204 5.47 9.64 6.71
CA PHE A 204 5.07 9.39 5.32
C PHE A 204 6.30 9.30 4.42
N VAL A 205 6.55 8.08 3.92
CA VAL A 205 7.61 7.77 2.94
C VAL A 205 7.06 7.02 1.72
N VAL A 206 5.73 6.94 1.63
CA VAL A 206 4.97 6.35 0.54
C VAL A 206 3.96 7.38 0.04
N PHE A 207 3.81 7.47 -1.26
CA PHE A 207 2.99 8.46 -1.95
C PHE A 207 2.20 7.76 -3.05
N ASP A 208 0.91 8.06 -3.13
CA ASP A 208 -0.01 7.42 -4.07
C ASP A 208 -0.84 8.49 -4.80
N GLY A 209 -0.98 8.36 -6.11
CA GLY A 209 -1.85 9.25 -6.87
C GLY A 209 -1.84 8.99 -8.37
N ASP A 210 -2.74 9.69 -9.07
CA ASP A 210 -2.98 9.53 -10.49
C ASP A 210 -1.72 9.78 -11.35
N ALA A 211 -1.41 8.80 -12.19
CA ALA A 211 -0.24 8.81 -13.06
C ALA A 211 -0.27 9.99 -14.05
N ALA A 212 -1.43 10.32 -14.62
CA ALA A 212 -1.54 11.40 -15.57
C ALA A 212 -1.25 12.77 -14.92
N THR A 213 -1.65 12.94 -13.66
CA THR A 213 -1.39 14.13 -12.84
C THR A 213 0.10 14.27 -12.54
N TYR A 214 0.78 13.19 -12.15
CA TYR A 214 2.25 13.21 -11.98
C TYR A 214 2.99 13.60 -13.26
N LEU A 215 2.49 13.18 -14.43
CA LEU A 215 3.11 13.43 -15.74
C LEU A 215 2.59 14.70 -16.45
N ASN A 216 1.78 15.53 -15.80
CA ASN A 216 1.22 16.74 -16.42
C ASN A 216 2.23 17.90 -16.57
N GLY A 217 3.46 17.73 -16.08
CA GLY A 217 4.54 18.73 -16.16
C GLY A 217 4.62 19.71 -14.99
N SER A 218 3.76 19.58 -13.97
CA SER A 218 3.75 20.46 -12.79
C SER A 218 4.35 19.85 -11.52
N ILE A 219 4.59 18.54 -11.50
CA ILE A 219 5.12 17.82 -10.35
C ILE A 219 6.52 17.29 -10.69
N ASP A 220 7.52 17.66 -9.89
CA ASP A 220 8.87 17.10 -9.99
C ASP A 220 8.89 15.72 -9.31
N THR A 221 8.72 14.65 -10.09
CA THR A 221 8.74 13.30 -9.56
C THR A 221 10.14 12.80 -9.18
N GLY A 222 11.21 13.49 -9.63
CA GLY A 222 12.58 13.21 -9.23
C GLY A 222 12.83 13.48 -7.73
N TRP A 223 12.00 14.31 -7.11
CA TRP A 223 12.01 14.52 -5.66
C TRP A 223 11.77 13.22 -4.89
N TYR A 224 10.80 12.40 -5.28
CA TYR A 224 10.51 11.13 -4.60
C TYR A 224 11.67 10.15 -4.73
N ASP A 225 12.35 10.12 -5.87
CA ASP A 225 13.49 9.23 -6.11
C ASP A 225 14.73 9.65 -5.30
N THR A 226 15.02 10.96 -5.30
CA THR A 226 16.15 11.54 -4.58
C THR A 226 16.09 11.24 -3.08
N HIS A 227 14.89 11.16 -2.50
CA HIS A 227 14.67 10.87 -1.08
C HIS A 227 14.36 9.39 -0.82
N HIS A 228 14.42 8.55 -1.85
CA HIS A 228 14.10 7.12 -1.79
C HIS A 228 12.70 6.82 -1.24
N TYR A 229 11.72 7.67 -1.55
CA TYR A 229 10.32 7.41 -1.25
C TYR A 229 9.71 6.48 -2.29
N LEU A 230 8.75 5.68 -1.85
CA LEU A 230 7.94 4.87 -2.76
C LEU A 230 6.86 5.75 -3.40
N LEU A 231 6.74 5.66 -4.72
CA LEU A 231 5.78 6.43 -5.52
C LEU A 231 4.88 5.49 -6.32
N PHE A 232 3.63 5.41 -5.93
CA PHE A 232 2.59 4.63 -6.58
C PHE A 232 1.84 5.55 -7.55
N MET A 233 1.93 5.22 -8.84
CA MET A 233 1.22 5.93 -9.89
C MET A 233 0.02 5.10 -10.33
N THR A 234 -1.17 5.51 -9.90
CA THR A 234 -2.45 4.85 -10.20
C THR A 234 -2.98 5.24 -11.57
N ASP A 235 -3.94 4.47 -12.09
CA ASP A 235 -4.55 4.73 -13.39
C ASP A 235 -3.53 4.92 -14.51
N ALA A 236 -2.52 4.05 -14.53
CA ALA A 236 -1.41 4.14 -15.47
C ALA A 236 -1.88 4.22 -16.93
N GLN A 237 -3.01 3.61 -17.28
CA GLN A 237 -3.64 3.66 -18.60
C GLN A 237 -4.04 5.08 -19.04
N ASN A 238 -4.39 5.97 -18.11
CA ASN A 238 -4.94 7.30 -18.41
C ASN A 238 -3.87 8.32 -18.85
N VAL A 239 -2.59 8.01 -18.65
CA VAL A 239 -1.47 8.84 -19.12
C VAL A 239 -1.58 8.99 -20.65
N PRO A 240 -1.57 10.22 -21.20
CA PRO A 240 -1.69 10.40 -22.64
C PRO A 240 -0.49 9.83 -23.44
N PRO A 241 -0.72 9.18 -24.60
CA PRO A 241 -2.03 8.80 -25.13
C PRO A 241 -2.66 7.68 -24.29
N ALA A 242 -3.94 7.81 -23.96
CA ALA A 242 -4.61 6.82 -23.11
C ALA A 242 -4.62 5.43 -23.77
N LEU A 243 -4.48 4.40 -22.93
CA LEU A 243 -4.60 3.00 -23.31
C LEU A 243 -5.94 2.44 -22.84
N ASP A 244 -6.33 1.28 -23.37
CA ASP A 244 -7.44 0.51 -22.80
C ASP A 244 -7.11 0.13 -21.35
N ASP A 245 -8.11 0.21 -20.48
CA ASP A 245 -7.96 0.01 -19.04
C ASP A 245 -7.82 -1.46 -18.65
N VAL A 246 -8.23 -2.39 -19.52
CA VAL A 246 -8.20 -3.84 -19.22
C VAL A 246 -7.34 -4.63 -20.20
N ASN A 247 -7.42 -4.33 -21.50
CA ASN A 247 -6.85 -5.12 -22.59
C ASN A 247 -6.09 -4.29 -23.63
N PRO A 248 -5.11 -3.44 -23.23
CA PRO A 248 -4.23 -2.82 -24.21
C PRO A 248 -3.33 -3.88 -24.87
N SER A 249 -2.61 -3.49 -25.92
CA SER A 249 -1.55 -4.36 -26.44
C SER A 249 -0.44 -4.54 -25.40
N THR A 250 0.16 -5.73 -25.33
CA THR A 250 1.28 -6.01 -24.41
C THR A 250 2.43 -5.02 -24.59
N ALA A 251 2.73 -4.66 -25.85
CA ALA A 251 3.81 -3.73 -26.17
C ALA A 251 3.53 -2.31 -25.64
N ASP A 252 2.31 -1.80 -25.81
CA ASP A 252 1.93 -0.48 -25.31
C ASP A 252 1.92 -0.44 -23.78
N ALA A 253 1.43 -1.50 -23.15
CA ALA A 253 1.42 -1.65 -21.71
C ALA A 253 2.84 -1.67 -21.11
N GLN A 254 3.77 -2.43 -21.71
CA GLN A 254 5.19 -2.42 -21.31
C GLN A 254 5.86 -1.06 -21.54
N ALA A 255 5.52 -0.39 -22.64
CA ALA A 255 6.00 0.96 -22.92
C ALA A 255 5.50 1.96 -21.86
N ARG A 256 4.23 1.86 -21.44
CA ARG A 256 3.67 2.68 -20.35
C ARG A 256 4.37 2.42 -19.02
N VAL A 257 4.61 1.17 -18.64
CA VAL A 257 5.39 0.84 -17.42
C VAL A 257 6.79 1.48 -17.49
N THR A 258 7.47 1.37 -18.63
CA THR A 258 8.80 1.98 -18.83
C THR A 258 8.76 3.51 -18.78
N GLN A 259 7.71 4.13 -19.31
CA GLN A 259 7.48 5.57 -19.24
C GLN A 259 7.35 6.04 -17.79
N LEU A 260 6.54 5.35 -16.98
CA LEU A 260 6.31 5.70 -15.59
C LEU A 260 7.54 5.43 -14.70
N ALA A 261 8.30 4.38 -14.99
CA ALA A 261 9.57 4.12 -14.30
C ALA A 261 10.59 5.26 -14.52
N LYS A 262 10.71 5.76 -15.75
CA LYS A 262 11.52 6.95 -16.08
C LYS A 262 11.00 8.23 -15.41
N ALA A 263 9.71 8.29 -15.14
CA ALA A 263 9.07 9.34 -14.35
C ALA A 263 9.11 9.02 -12.84
N HIS A 264 10.03 8.17 -12.40
CA HIS A 264 10.31 7.85 -11.00
C HIS A 264 9.19 7.11 -10.26
N ALA A 265 8.27 6.43 -10.96
CA ALA A 265 7.33 5.52 -10.31
C ALA A 265 8.06 4.32 -9.68
N THR A 266 7.63 3.92 -8.49
CA THR A 266 7.95 2.63 -7.87
C THR A 266 6.99 1.55 -8.37
N VAL A 267 5.69 1.88 -8.45
CA VAL A 267 4.64 1.00 -8.96
C VAL A 267 3.78 1.80 -9.94
N ALA A 268 3.42 1.17 -11.06
CA ALA A 268 2.37 1.64 -11.97
C ALA A 268 1.19 0.67 -11.86
N SER A 269 0.02 1.12 -11.40
CA SER A 269 -1.17 0.28 -11.24
C SER A 269 -2.24 0.55 -12.31
N ASN A 270 -3.03 -0.48 -12.60
CA ASN A 270 -4.07 -0.55 -13.64
C ASN A 270 -4.81 -1.90 -13.54
N ASP A 271 -5.79 -2.11 -14.41
CA ASP A 271 -6.63 -3.31 -14.48
C ASP A 271 -6.20 -4.33 -15.56
N TRP A 272 -4.93 -4.34 -15.97
CA TRP A 272 -4.39 -5.26 -16.99
C TRP A 272 -4.20 -6.70 -16.48
N LYS A 273 -5.24 -7.27 -15.88
CA LYS A 273 -5.27 -8.59 -15.22
C LYS A 273 -4.92 -9.76 -16.15
N ALA A 274 -5.14 -9.60 -17.47
CA ALA A 274 -4.89 -10.60 -18.49
C ALA A 274 -3.46 -10.54 -19.09
N LEU A 275 -2.59 -9.65 -18.59
CA LEU A 275 -1.24 -9.42 -19.11
C LEU A 275 -0.15 -9.80 -18.08
N PRO A 276 0.06 -11.10 -17.75
CA PRO A 276 1.00 -11.52 -16.72
C PRO A 276 2.46 -11.12 -17.00
N ASP A 277 2.86 -11.06 -18.27
CA ASP A 277 4.20 -10.58 -18.66
C ASP A 277 4.39 -9.08 -18.36
N VAL A 278 3.31 -8.29 -18.41
CA VAL A 278 3.34 -6.88 -18.01
C VAL A 278 3.35 -6.77 -16.48
N GLN A 279 2.51 -7.55 -15.79
CA GLN A 279 2.45 -7.56 -14.32
C GLN A 279 3.76 -7.97 -13.66
N SER A 280 4.53 -8.85 -14.31
CA SER A 280 5.84 -9.31 -13.84
C SER A 280 7.00 -8.40 -14.27
N THR A 281 6.73 -7.34 -15.05
CA THR A 281 7.76 -6.41 -15.52
C THR A 281 8.37 -5.65 -14.34
N VAL A 282 9.70 -5.67 -14.27
CA VAL A 282 10.49 -4.88 -13.34
C VAL A 282 11.61 -4.22 -14.13
N VAL A 283 11.70 -2.90 -14.05
CA VAL A 283 12.68 -2.07 -14.75
C VAL A 283 13.34 -1.10 -13.77
N PRO A 284 14.54 -0.57 -14.07
CA PRO A 284 15.13 0.50 -13.28
C PRO A 284 14.21 1.71 -13.17
N ARG A 285 14.25 2.37 -12.01
CA ARG A 285 13.58 3.65 -11.74
C ARG A 285 14.54 4.81 -12.10
N GLY A 286 14.01 5.87 -12.72
CA GLY A 286 14.78 7.04 -13.20
C GLY A 286 15.57 6.76 -14.47
#